data_AF-V2YAY8-F1
#
_entry.id   AF-V2YAY8-F1
#
_cell.length_a   1.000
_cell.length_b   1.000
_cell.length_c   1.000
_cell.angle_alpha   90.00
_cell.angle_beta   90.00
_cell.angle_gamma   90.00
#
_symmetry.space_group_name_H-M   'P 1'
#
loop_
_entity.id
_entity.type
_entity.pdbx_description
1 polymer ?
#
loop_
_entity_poly.entity_id
_entity_poly.type
_entity_poly.pdbx_seq_one_letter_code
_entity_poly.pdbx_strand_id
1 'polypeptide(L)' 'MPRESRAQYFRDRRKKIKAFAVEVDKEKMEHFEEKLKEKNISKVKWLNEKINEELGE' A
#
# COMPACT_ATOMS: atom_id res chain seq x y z
N MET A 1 -1.78 27.00 2.59
CA MET A 1 -1.01 26.35 3.68
C MET A 1 0.42 26.88 3.64
N PRO A 2 0.98 27.44 4.73
CA PRO A 2 2.37 27.86 4.80
C PRO A 2 3.34 26.72 4.48
N ARG A 3 4.50 27.02 3.87
CA ARG A 3 5.47 26.00 3.40
C ARG A 3 5.99 25.09 4.53
N GLU A 4 6.17 25.63 5.73
CA GLU A 4 6.60 24.88 6.92
C GLU A 4 5.57 23.83 7.35
N SER A 5 4.29 24.17 7.32
CA SER A 5 3.17 23.26 7.63
C SER A 5 3.11 22.08 6.65
N ARG A 6 3.35 22.32 5.35
CA ARG A 6 3.38 21.26 4.33
C ARG A 6 4.59 20.32 4.51
N ALA A 7 5.77 20.87 4.80
CA ALA A 7 6.96 20.07 5.04
C ALA A 7 6.84 19.22 6.33
N GLN A 8 6.25 19.78 7.39
CA GLN A 8 5.91 19.06 8.63
C GLN A 8 4.98 17.87 8.34
N TYR A 9 3.89 18.11 7.61
CA TYR A 9 2.92 17.09 7.23
C TYR A 9 3.57 15.89 6.51
N PHE A 10 4.45 16.14 5.54
CA PHE A 10 5.15 15.07 4.84
C PHE A 10 6.15 14.33 5.74
N ARG A 11 6.79 15.02 6.69
CA ARG A 11 7.69 14.39 7.68
C ARG A 11 6.91 13.44 8.59
N ASP A 12 5.80 13.87 9.15
CA ASP A 12 5.01 13.04 10.07
C ASP A 12 4.29 11.89 9.36
N ARG A 13 3.88 12.08 8.11
CA ARG A 13 3.36 10.99 7.27
C ARG A 13 4.38 9.87 7.06
N ARG A 14 5.66 10.20 6.82
CA ARG A 14 6.74 9.21 6.66
C ARG A 14 7.09 8.47 7.96
N LYS A 15 6.87 9.08 9.12
CA LYS A 15 7.04 8.39 10.42
C LYS A 15 5.97 7.32 10.64
N LYS A 16 4.76 7.52 10.10
CA LYS A 16 3.62 6.62 10.29
C LYS A 16 3.51 5.53 9.21
N ILE A 17 4.03 5.78 8.02
CA ILE A 17 3.85 4.89 6.86
C ILE A 17 5.23 4.59 6.26
N LYS A 18 5.57 3.30 6.22
CA LYS A 18 6.74 2.80 5.48
C LYS A 18 6.30 2.34 4.09
N ALA A 19 7.02 2.77 3.06
CA ALA A 19 6.77 2.31 1.69
C ALA A 19 7.41 0.92 1.48
N PHE A 20 6.69 0.03 0.83
CA PHE A 20 7.16 -1.29 0.40
C PHE A 20 7.00 -1.35 -1.12
N ALA A 21 8.13 -1.35 -1.84
CA ALA A 21 8.17 -1.39 -3.29
C ALA A 21 9.02 -2.58 -3.73
N VAL A 22 8.43 -3.47 -4.50
CA VAL A 22 9.05 -4.69 -5.04
C VAL A 22 8.57 -4.85 -6.47
N GLU A 23 9.46 -5.30 -7.34
CA GLU A 23 9.11 -5.63 -8.73
C GLU A 23 8.49 -7.01 -8.81
N VAL A 24 7.41 -7.13 -9.58
CA VAL A 24 6.70 -8.39 -9.83
C VAL A 24 6.46 -8.53 -11.32
N ASP A 25 6.30 -9.78 -11.77
CA ASP A 25 5.94 -10.07 -13.15
C ASP A 25 4.68 -9.31 -13.60
N LYS A 26 4.71 -8.76 -14.82
CA LYS A 26 3.69 -7.85 -15.34
C LYS A 26 2.35 -8.56 -15.54
N GLU A 27 2.34 -9.68 -16.24
CA GLU A 27 1.12 -10.43 -16.55
C GLU A 27 0.47 -10.94 -15.26
N LYS A 28 1.29 -11.44 -14.34
CA LYS A 28 0.85 -11.82 -13.00
C LYS A 28 0.18 -10.67 -12.26
N MET A 29 0.76 -9.47 -12.32
CA MET A 29 0.20 -8.28 -11.65
C MET A 29 -1.12 -7.86 -12.28
N GLU A 30 -1.22 -7.87 -13.61
CA GLU A 30 -2.45 -7.52 -14.34
C GLU A 30 -3.61 -8.46 -13.99
N HIS A 31 -3.39 -9.78 -14.04
CA HIS A 31 -4.39 -10.76 -13.61
C HIS A 31 -4.76 -10.64 -12.12
N PHE A 32 -3.80 -10.28 -11.29
CA PHE A 32 -4.06 -10.07 -9.87
C PHE A 32 -4.93 -8.82 -9.64
N GLU A 33 -4.72 -7.74 -10.39
CA GLU A 33 -5.57 -6.55 -10.33
C GLU A 33 -7.01 -6.83 -10.76
N GLU A 34 -7.22 -7.66 -11.78
CA GLU A 34 -8.56 -8.09 -12.20
C GLU A 34 -9.28 -8.83 -11.06
N LYS A 35 -8.61 -9.81 -10.44
CA LYS A 35 -9.18 -10.53 -9.28
C LYS A 35 -9.49 -9.61 -8.10
N LEU A 36 -8.66 -8.60 -7.86
CA LEU A 36 -8.90 -7.61 -6.80
C LEU A 36 -10.11 -6.72 -7.12
N LYS A 37 -10.29 -6.32 -8.38
CA LYS A 37 -11.46 -5.57 -8.84
C LYS A 37 -12.74 -6.37 -8.67
N GLU A 38 -12.74 -7.65 -9.04
CA GLU A 38 -13.88 -8.56 -8.85
C GLU A 38 -14.29 -8.66 -7.37
N LYS A 39 -13.31 -8.66 -6.46
CA LYS A 39 -13.54 -8.70 -5.01
C LYS A 39 -13.81 -7.33 -4.37
N ASN A 40 -13.75 -6.24 -5.15
CA ASN A 40 -13.83 -4.86 -4.67
C ASN A 40 -12.81 -4.55 -3.54
N ILE A 41 -11.58 -5.08 -3.65
CA ILE A 41 -10.49 -4.90 -2.69
C ILE A 41 -9.36 -4.10 -3.34
N SER A 42 -8.80 -3.13 -2.62
CA SER A 42 -7.63 -2.37 -3.11
C SER A 42 -6.32 -3.11 -2.85
N LYS A 43 -5.29 -2.86 -3.67
CA LYS A 43 -3.95 -3.44 -3.49
C LYS A 43 -3.37 -3.18 -2.10
N VAL A 44 -3.61 -1.98 -1.55
CA VAL A 44 -3.17 -1.62 -0.20
C VAL A 44 -3.89 -2.46 0.85
N LYS A 45 -5.21 -2.62 0.74
CA LYS A 45 -5.99 -3.43 1.67
C LYS A 45 -5.52 -4.89 1.62
N TRP A 46 -5.41 -5.45 0.43
CA TRP A 46 -4.92 -6.82 0.25
C TRP A 46 -3.52 -7.04 0.84
N LEU A 47 -2.59 -6.12 0.61
CA LEU A 47 -1.22 -6.26 1.13
C LEU A 47 -1.20 -6.22 2.67
N ASN A 48 -1.99 -5.33 3.29
CA ASN A 48 -2.07 -5.29 4.76
C ASN A 48 -2.72 -6.56 5.31
N GLU A 49 -3.79 -7.08 4.68
CA GLU A 49 -4.39 -8.35 5.09
C GLU A 49 -3.37 -9.49 5.01
N LYS A 50 -2.57 -9.56 3.93
CA LYS A 50 -1.50 -10.56 3.83
C LYS A 50 -0.37 -10.39 4.84
N ILE A 51 -0.02 -9.16 5.19
CA ILE A 51 0.96 -8.92 6.25
C ILE A 51 0.39 -9.36 7.61
N ASN A 52 -0.88 -9.08 7.89
CA ASN A 52 -1.53 -9.48 9.14
C ASN A 52 -1.62 -11.00 9.25
N GLU A 53 -2.01 -11.70 8.17
CA GLU A 53 -1.99 -13.17 8.11
C GLU A 53 -0.61 -13.73 8.48
N GLU A 54 0.47 -13.14 7.97
CA GLU A 54 1.85 -13.57 8.23
C GLU A 54 2.34 -13.23 9.65
N LEU A 55 1.79 -12.17 10.25
CA LEU A 55 2.02 -11.80 11.64
C LEU A 55 1.14 -12.60 12.62
N GLY A 56 0.13 -13.32 12.12
CA GLY A 56 -0.86 -14.03 12.93
C GLY A 56 -1.89 -13.10 13.60
N GLU A 57 -2.11 -11.91 13.03
CA GLU A 57 -3.05 -10.88 13.50
C GLU A 57 -4.40 -10.87 12.74
#